data_AF-A0A5K0Z928-F1
#
_entry.id   AF-A0A5K0Z928-F1
#
_cell.length_a   1.000
_cell.length_b   1.000
_cell.length_c   1.000
_cell.angle_alpha   90.00
_cell.angle_beta   90.00
_cell.angle_gamma   90.00
#
_symmetry.space_group_name_H-M   'P 1'
#
loop_
_entity.id
_entity.type
_entity.pdbx_description
1 polymer ?
#
loop_
_entity_poly.entity_id
_entity_poly.type
_entity_poly.pdbx_seq_one_letter_code
_entity_poly.pdbx_strand_id
1 'polypeptide(L)'
;MGEVADTLMGGAKESKILITSRKVEDSQGIGDKMYKLTEMSLDESWSLFLRVAKIQEHELESHNLKGIGEKIVAKCGGLPLVVQTV
;
A
#
# COMPACT_ATOMS: atom_id res chain seq x y z
N MET A 1 24.70 22.61 6.60
CA MET A 1 23.77 21.49 6.38
C MET A 1 24.61 20.24 6.54
N GLY A 2 24.56 19.59 7.71
CA GLY A 2 25.29 18.33 7.91
C GLY A 2 24.61 17.26 7.06
N GLU A 3 25.39 16.54 6.27
CA GLU A 3 24.87 15.55 5.34
C GLU A 3 24.32 14.35 6.14
N VAL A 4 23.02 14.10 6.05
CA VAL A 4 22.35 12.96 6.72
C VAL A 4 23.01 11.63 6.31
N ALA A 5 23.63 11.57 5.13
CA ALA A 5 24.40 10.44 4.64
C ALA A 5 25.54 10.01 5.59
N ASP A 6 26.27 10.97 6.18
CA ASP A 6 27.41 10.67 7.06
C ASP A 6 26.98 9.95 8.34
N THR A 7 25.77 10.22 8.83
CA THR A 7 25.20 9.52 10.00
C THR A 7 24.77 8.09 9.72
N LEU A 8 24.70 7.68 8.45
CA LEU A 8 24.24 6.34 8.05
C LEU A 8 25.38 5.31 7.86
N MET A 9 26.63 5.72 8.14
CA MET A 9 27.84 4.90 7.92
C MET A 9 28.15 3.88 9.03
N GLY A 10 27.31 3.78 10.07
CA GLY A 10 27.55 2.88 11.23
C GLY A 10 27.14 1.42 11.02
N GLY A 11 26.59 1.06 9.85
CA GLY A 11 26.11 -0.30 9.58
C GLY A 11 27.23 -1.32 9.33
N ALA A 12 26.99 -2.58 9.65
CA ALA A 12 27.85 -3.68 9.22
C ALA A 12 27.87 -3.77 7.67
N LYS A 13 28.92 -4.37 7.11
CA LYS A 13 29.01 -4.58 5.66
C LYS A 13 27.75 -5.29 5.13
N GLU A 14 27.23 -4.83 3.99
CA GLU A 14 25.96 -5.28 3.37
C GLU A 14 24.66 -4.85 4.08
N SER A 15 24.73 -4.00 5.10
CA SER A 15 23.52 -3.39 5.67
C SER A 15 22.80 -2.53 4.62
N LYS A 16 21.46 -2.55 4.65
CA LYS A 16 20.61 -1.76 3.76
C LYS A 16 19.68 -0.89 4.57
N ILE A 17 19.46 0.34 4.09
CA ILE A 17 18.55 1.29 4.72
C ILE A 17 17.39 1.52 3.74
N LEU A 18 16.16 1.35 4.21
CA LEU A 18 14.95 1.64 3.46
C LEU A 18 14.26 2.84 4.09
N ILE A 19 14.16 3.92 3.33
CA ILE A 19 13.50 5.15 3.77
C ILE A 19 12.13 5.23 3.07
N THR A 20 11.08 5.49 3.85
CA THR A 20 9.73 5.75 3.32
C THR A 20 9.36 7.21 3.58
N SER A 21 8.82 7.88 2.55
CA SER A 21 8.30 9.24 2.69
C SER A 21 7.01 9.39 1.89
N ARG A 22 6.14 10.29 2.34
CA ARG A 22 4.95 10.74 1.59
C ARG A 22 5.30 11.83 0.57
N LYS A 23 6.46 12.46 0.69
CA LYS A 23 6.92 13.55 -0.18
C LYS A 23 8.01 13.03 -1.11
N VAL A 24 7.71 13.06 -2.41
CA VAL A 24 8.65 12.63 -3.45
C VAL A 24 9.90 13.51 -3.48
N GLU A 25 9.75 14.80 -3.18
CA GLU A 25 10.83 15.79 -3.12
C GLU A 25 11.92 15.39 -2.10
N ASP A 26 11.52 14.91 -0.91
CA ASP A 26 12.45 14.47 0.14
C ASP A 26 13.31 13.28 -0.33
N SER A 27 12.76 12.42 -1.19
CA SER A 27 13.47 11.26 -1.72
C SER A 27 14.43 11.57 -2.87
N GLN A 28 14.29 12.72 -3.53
CA GLN A 28 15.26 13.14 -4.57
C GLN A 28 16.61 13.55 -3.96
N GLY A 29 16.59 14.10 -2.74
CA GLY A 29 17.80 14.52 -2.03
C GLY A 29 18.67 13.37 -1.51
N ILE A 30 18.15 12.13 -1.49
CA ILE A 30 18.88 10.94 -1.03
C ILE A 30 19.79 10.37 -2.14
N GLY A 31 19.49 10.66 -3.41
CA GLY A 31 20.35 10.27 -4.55
C GLY A 31 20.37 8.77 -4.89
N ASP A 32 19.43 7.98 -4.37
CA ASP A 32 19.34 6.53 -4.58
C ASP A 32 18.03 6.12 -5.30
N LYS A 33 17.89 4.83 -5.64
CA LYS A 33 16.75 4.27 -6.36
C LYS A 33 15.45 4.48 -5.59
N MET A 34 14.60 5.37 -6.11
CA MET A 34 13.27 5.61 -5.60
C MET A 34 12.27 4.57 -6.13
N TYR A 35 11.43 4.03 -5.24
CA TYR A 35 10.27 3.23 -5.62
C TYR A 35 8.98 3.97 -5.25
N LYS A 36 8.23 4.39 -6.27
CA LYS A 36 6.91 5.01 -6.07
C LYS A 36 5.88 3.91 -5.86
N LEU A 37 5.28 3.88 -4.67
CA LEU A 37 4.12 3.03 -4.41
C LEU A 37 2.93 3.51 -5.24
N THR A 38 2.30 2.59 -5.96
CA THR A 38 1.07 2.80 -6.72
C THR A 38 -0.13 2.28 -5.95
N GLU A 39 -1.32 2.69 -6.36
CA GLU A 39 -2.58 2.12 -5.89
C GLU A 39 -2.67 0.63 -6.26
N MET A 40 -3.45 -0.12 -5.47
CA MET A 40 -3.76 -1.51 -5.77
C MET A 40 -4.71 -1.60 -6.98
N SER A 41 -4.60 -2.69 -7.71
CA SER A 41 -5.62 -3.09 -8.69
C SER A 41 -6.97 -3.36 -8.01
N LEU A 42 -8.03 -3.43 -8.83
CA LEU A 42 -9.36 -3.79 -8.34
C LEU A 42 -9.39 -5.19 -7.72
N ASP A 43 -8.68 -6.16 -8.32
CA ASP A 43 -8.62 -7.55 -7.85
C ASP A 43 -7.86 -7.68 -6.52
N GLU A 44 -6.76 -6.96 -6.36
CA GLU A 44 -6.02 -6.87 -5.10
C GLU A 44 -6.87 -6.22 -4.01
N SER A 45 -7.61 -5.15 -4.36
CA SER A 45 -8.52 -4.46 -3.45
C SER A 45 -9.69 -5.34 -3.04
N TRP A 46 -10.27 -6.11 -3.98
CA TRP A 46 -11.33 -7.08 -3.73
C TRP A 46 -10.85 -8.19 -2.79
N SER A 47 -9.66 -8.73 -3.07
CA SER A 47 -9.01 -9.75 -2.23
C SER A 47 -8.74 -9.24 -0.81
N LEU A 48 -8.32 -7.98 -0.66
CA LEU A 48 -8.13 -7.36 0.66
C LEU A 48 -9.47 -7.16 1.38
N PHE A 49 -10.49 -6.68 0.68
CA PHE A 49 -11.83 -6.47 1.24
C PHE A 49 -12.40 -7.77 1.82
N LEU A 50 -12.42 -8.85 1.04
CA LEU A 50 -12.89 -10.17 1.50
C LEU A 50 -12.10 -10.65 2.73
N ARG A 51 -10.77 -10.50 2.69
CA ARG A 51 -9.89 -10.89 3.81
C ARG A 51 -10.18 -10.10 5.08
N VAL A 52 -10.32 -8.79 4.99
CA VAL A 52 -10.53 -7.89 6.14
C VAL A 52 -11.93 -8.09 6.73
N ALA A 53 -12.94 -8.16 5.87
CA ALA A 53 -14.31 -8.41 6.27
C ALA A 53 -14.54 -9.86 6.76
N LYS A 54 -13.56 -10.75 6.55
CA LYS A 54 -13.60 -12.18 6.87
C LYS A 54 -14.78 -12.90 6.22
N ILE A 55 -15.06 -12.54 4.98
CA ILE A 55 -16.17 -13.08 4.19
C ILE A 55 -15.58 -13.82 2.99
N GLN A 56 -16.14 -14.98 2.65
CA GLN A 56 -15.86 -15.63 1.38
C GLN A 56 -16.77 -15.09 0.28
N GLU A 57 -16.28 -15.09 -0.96
CA GLU A 57 -17.03 -14.55 -2.09
C GLU A 57 -18.40 -15.23 -2.29
N HIS A 58 -18.47 -16.55 -2.10
CA HIS A 58 -19.71 -17.32 -2.23
C HIS A 58 -20.80 -16.91 -1.20
N GLU A 59 -20.40 -16.37 -0.04
CA GLU A 59 -21.35 -15.84 0.95
C GLU A 59 -21.99 -14.56 0.42
N LEU A 60 -21.24 -13.70 -0.27
CA LEU A 60 -21.79 -12.51 -0.92
C LEU A 60 -22.67 -12.87 -2.12
N GLU A 61 -22.30 -13.88 -2.89
CA GLU A 61 -23.10 -14.36 -4.03
C GLU A 61 -24.44 -14.94 -3.56
N SER A 62 -24.44 -15.77 -2.50
CA SER A 62 -25.68 -16.36 -1.96
C SER A 62 -26.68 -15.32 -1.44
N HIS A 63 -26.19 -14.15 -1.01
CA HIS A 63 -27.02 -13.02 -0.58
C HIS A 63 -27.28 -11.98 -1.69
N ASN A 64 -26.83 -12.22 -2.94
CA ASN A 64 -26.88 -11.25 -4.05
C ASN A 64 -26.17 -9.91 -3.74
N LEU A 65 -25.15 -9.93 -2.89
CA LEU A 65 -24.40 -8.76 -2.43
C LEU A 65 -23.07 -8.55 -3.17
N LYS A 66 -22.58 -9.53 -3.95
CA LYS A 66 -21.28 -9.45 -4.65
C LYS A 66 -21.14 -8.15 -5.47
N GLY A 67 -22.12 -7.84 -6.32
CA GLY A 67 -22.08 -6.62 -7.14
C GLY A 67 -22.18 -5.33 -6.33
N ILE A 68 -22.72 -5.36 -5.10
CA ILE A 68 -22.67 -4.20 -4.18
C ILE A 68 -21.27 -4.07 -3.59
N GLY A 69 -20.69 -5.19 -3.13
CA GLY A 69 -19.31 -5.23 -2.63
C GLY A 69 -18.32 -4.71 -3.65
N GLU A 70 -18.37 -5.20 -4.89
CA GLU A 70 -17.49 -4.76 -5.98
C GLU A 70 -17.60 -3.24 -6.23
N LYS A 71 -18.81 -2.68 -6.17
CA LYS A 71 -19.03 -1.22 -6.29
C LYS A 71 -18.45 -0.45 -5.12
N ILE A 72 -18.50 -0.98 -3.91
CA ILE A 72 -17.89 -0.36 -2.72
C ILE A 72 -16.37 -0.35 -2.87
N VAL A 73 -15.78 -1.49 -3.23
CA VAL A 73 -14.34 -1.61 -3.45
C VAL A 73 -13.86 -0.70 -4.58
N ALA A 74 -14.61 -0.61 -5.68
CA ALA A 74 -14.29 0.32 -6.77
C ALA A 74 -14.25 1.79 -6.31
N LYS A 75 -15.12 2.19 -5.37
CA LYS A 75 -15.11 3.55 -4.79
C LYS A 75 -13.91 3.81 -3.86
N CYS A 76 -13.21 2.78 -3.40
CA CYS A 76 -12.03 2.93 -2.54
C CYS A 76 -10.77 3.37 -3.32
N GLY A 77 -10.80 3.33 -4.65
CA GLY A 77 -9.72 3.84 -5.51
C GLY A 77 -8.37 3.13 -5.34
N GLY A 78 -8.37 1.86 -4.92
CA GLY A 78 -7.15 1.09 -4.74
C GLY A 78 -6.31 1.46 -3.51
N LEU A 79 -6.84 2.30 -2.60
CA LEU A 79 -6.15 2.72 -1.39
C LEU A 79 -6.31 1.66 -0.28
N PRO A 80 -5.22 0.99 0.17
CA PRO A 80 -5.33 -0.13 1.10
C PRO A 80 -6.00 0.23 2.43
N LEU A 81 -5.71 1.43 2.96
CA LEU A 81 -6.30 1.89 4.22
C LEU A 81 -7.82 2.14 4.10
N VAL A 82 -8.29 2.63 2.95
CA VAL A 82 -9.73 2.87 2.74
C VAL A 82 -10.46 1.53 2.67
N VAL A 83 -9.92 0.57 1.90
CA VAL A 83 -10.47 -0.78 1.76
C VAL A 83 -10.57 -1.49 3.12
N GLN A 84 -9.59 -1.29 4.00
CA GLN A 84 -9.58 -1.90 5.35
C GLN A 84 -10.66 -1.37 6.30
N THR A 85 -11.20 -0.17 6.02
CA THR A 85 -12.12 0.53 6.92
C THR A 85 -13.57 0.54 6.44
N VAL A 86 -13.85 -0.10 5.31
CA VAL A 86 -15.22 -0.36 4.84
C VAL A 86 -15.96 -1.23 5.85
#